data_AF-A0A2N3FH45-F1
#
_entry.id   AF-A0A2N3FH45-F1
#
_cell.length_a   1.000
_cell.length_b   1.000
_cell.length_c   1.000
_cell.angle_alpha   90.00
_cell.angle_beta   90.00
_cell.angle_gamma   90.00
#
_symmetry.space_group_name_H-M   'P 1'
#
loop_
_entity.id
_entity.type
_entity.pdbx_description
1 polymer ?
#
loop_
_entity_poly.entity_id
_entity_poly.type
_entity_poly.pdbx_seq_one_letter_code
_entity_poly.pdbx_strand_id
1 'polypeptide(L)'
;GEPRFWNAVTGQDITFLDGIELGRRIWNLDNAIWVLQGRHREMVQFASYIYDIKLESSLVGPYYPMAGKVGDKWAYINTLGRSIDRDGFEEWKTHFYNLEGWDVKSGWPTRETLEGLKLAYVADALTEADKLGGV
;
A
#
# COMPACT_ATOMS: atom_id res chain seq x y z
N GLY A 1 -17.54 -9.14 -14.73
CA GLY A 1 -16.70 -8.24 -13.95
C GLY A 1 -16.28 -7.06 -14.79
N GLU A 2 -15.50 -6.16 -14.21
CA GLU A 2 -15.00 -4.91 -14.80
C GLU A 2 -14.50 -5.01 -16.26
N PRO A 3 -13.69 -6.02 -16.68
CA PRO A 3 -13.19 -6.09 -18.06
C PRO A 3 -14.29 -6.17 -19.13
N ARG A 4 -15.46 -6.72 -18.80
CA ARG A 4 -16.60 -6.79 -19.74
C ARG A 4 -17.08 -5.40 -20.15
N PHE A 5 -17.14 -4.47 -19.21
CA PHE A 5 -17.58 -3.10 -19.48
C PHE A 5 -16.49 -2.32 -20.21
N TRP A 6 -15.24 -2.46 -19.78
CA TRP A 6 -14.11 -1.82 -20.45
C TRP A 6 -14.00 -2.21 -21.92
N ASN A 7 -14.02 -3.51 -22.22
CA ASN A 7 -13.88 -4.02 -23.58
C ASN A 7 -15.07 -3.59 -24.47
N ALA A 8 -16.29 -3.60 -23.92
CA ALA A 8 -17.48 -3.17 -24.65
C ALA A 8 -17.47 -1.67 -25.02
N VAL A 9 -16.89 -0.82 -24.16
CA VAL A 9 -16.84 0.64 -24.38
C VAL A 9 -15.64 1.05 -25.23
N THR A 10 -14.47 0.48 -24.95
CA THR A 10 -13.19 0.90 -25.58
C THR A 10 -12.86 0.12 -26.85
N GLY A 11 -13.49 -1.03 -27.07
CA GLY A 11 -13.14 -1.95 -28.15
C GLY A 11 -11.83 -2.72 -27.92
N GLN A 12 -11.22 -2.61 -26.73
CA GLN A 12 -10.05 -3.38 -26.34
C GLN A 12 -10.45 -4.80 -25.92
N ASP A 13 -9.44 -5.65 -25.70
CA ASP A 13 -9.61 -7.02 -25.20
C ASP A 13 -8.66 -7.30 -24.04
N ILE A 14 -8.91 -6.67 -22.89
CA ILE A 14 -8.12 -6.91 -21.68
C ILE A 14 -8.74 -8.01 -20.83
N THR A 15 -7.90 -8.81 -20.17
CA THR A 15 -8.31 -9.75 -19.12
C THR A 15 -8.43 -9.05 -17.76
N PHE A 16 -8.93 -9.77 -16.76
CA PHE A 16 -8.92 -9.26 -15.38
C PHE A 16 -7.50 -9.04 -14.86
N LEU A 17 -6.57 -9.96 -15.16
CA LEU A 17 -5.18 -9.85 -14.74
C LEU A 17 -4.48 -8.66 -15.40
N ASP A 18 -4.75 -8.40 -16.69
CA ASP A 18 -4.21 -7.22 -17.37
C ASP A 18 -4.67 -5.92 -16.69
N GLY A 19 -5.92 -5.88 -16.21
CA GLY A 19 -6.44 -4.77 -15.41
C GLY A 19 -5.70 -4.60 -14.08
N ILE A 20 -5.41 -5.68 -13.37
CA ILE A 20 -4.62 -5.65 -12.13
C ILE A 20 -3.20 -5.15 -12.38
N GLU A 21 -2.52 -5.65 -13.42
CA GLU A 21 -1.16 -5.20 -13.77
C GLU A 21 -1.13 -3.74 -14.25
N LEU A 22 -2.16 -3.29 -14.97
CA LEU A 22 -2.33 -1.88 -15.31
C LEU A 22 -2.47 -1.03 -14.04
N GLY A 23 -3.29 -1.47 -13.08
CA GLY A 23 -3.43 -0.83 -11.78
C GLY A 23 -2.09 -0.75 -11.02
N ARG A 24 -1.34 -1.86 -10.98
CA ARG A 24 -0.01 -1.91 -10.35
C ARG A 24 0.99 -0.94 -10.98
N ARG A 25 0.95 -0.80 -12.31
CA ARG A 25 1.75 0.19 -13.05
C ARG A 25 1.39 1.62 -12.67
N ILE A 26 0.10 1.95 -12.65
CA ILE A 26 -0.38 3.29 -12.28
C ILE A 26 -0.03 3.60 -10.82
N TRP A 27 -0.20 2.65 -9.91
CA TRP A 27 0.16 2.77 -8.50
C TRP A 27 1.65 3.13 -8.30
N ASN A 28 2.54 2.45 -9.01
CA ASN A 28 3.97 2.72 -8.91
C ASN A 28 4.38 4.04 -9.56
N LEU A 29 3.71 4.45 -10.65
CA LEU A 29 3.91 5.76 -11.26
C LEU A 29 3.48 6.89 -10.31
N ASP A 30 2.31 6.77 -9.67
CA ASP A 30 1.85 7.75 -8.69
C ASP A 30 2.81 7.82 -7.49
N ASN A 31 3.23 6.67 -6.95
CA ASN A 31 4.22 6.62 -5.88
C ASN A 31 5.52 7.33 -6.27
N ALA A 32 6.04 7.12 -7.49
CA ALA A 32 7.26 7.76 -7.96
C ALA A 32 7.13 9.29 -8.03
N ILE A 33 5.96 9.83 -8.38
CA ILE A 33 5.71 11.27 -8.37
C ILE A 33 5.81 11.82 -6.94
N TRP A 34 5.21 11.15 -5.96
CA TRP A 34 5.34 11.54 -4.56
C TRP A 34 6.79 11.48 -4.07
N VAL A 35 7.54 10.46 -4.48
CA VAL A 35 8.97 10.32 -4.17
C VAL A 35 9.75 11.52 -4.74
N LEU A 36 9.55 11.87 -6.01
CA LEU A 36 10.15 13.06 -6.63
C LEU A 36 9.85 14.34 -5.85
N GLN A 37 8.65 14.45 -5.26
CA GLN A 37 8.24 15.57 -4.43
C GLN A 37 8.78 15.53 -2.99
N GLY A 38 9.49 14.47 -2.61
CA GLY A 38 10.18 14.35 -1.32
C GLY A 38 9.53 13.39 -0.32
N ARG A 39 8.47 12.65 -0.70
CA ARG A 39 7.91 11.63 0.17
C ARG A 39 8.93 10.53 0.45
N HIS A 40 9.09 10.19 1.72
CA HIS A 40 9.91 9.07 2.18
C HIS A 40 9.21 8.32 3.32
N ARG A 41 9.70 7.12 3.64
CA ARG A 41 9.13 6.19 4.63
C ARG A 41 8.68 6.87 5.94
N GLU A 42 9.51 7.72 6.52
CA GLU A 42 9.21 8.39 7.80
C GLU A 42 8.03 9.39 7.72
N MET A 43 7.70 9.90 6.53
CA MET A 43 6.51 10.76 6.34
C MET A 43 5.21 9.94 6.28
N VAL A 44 5.30 8.65 5.92
CA VAL A 44 4.15 7.77 5.77
C VAL A 44 3.77 7.24 7.15
N GLN A 45 3.07 8.10 7.90
CA GLN A 45 2.55 7.83 9.24
C GLN A 45 1.09 8.29 9.32
N PHE A 46 0.33 7.66 10.22
CA PHE A 46 -0.95 8.22 10.62
C PHE A 46 -0.75 9.46 11.50
N ALA A 47 -1.82 10.24 11.66
CA ALA A 47 -1.84 11.25 12.71
C ALA A 47 -1.73 10.59 14.10
N SER A 48 -1.03 11.23 15.03
CA SER A 48 -0.70 10.65 16.35
C SER A 48 -1.89 10.06 17.10
N TYR A 49 -3.07 10.68 17.00
CA TYR A 49 -4.28 10.20 17.69
C TYR A 49 -4.70 8.79 17.29
N ILE A 50 -4.38 8.32 16.08
CA ILE A 50 -4.70 6.95 15.63
C ILE A 50 -3.93 5.90 16.44
N TYR A 51 -2.74 6.26 16.93
CA TYR A 51 -1.91 5.41 17.78
C TYR A 51 -2.22 5.62 19.27
N ASP A 52 -2.46 6.87 19.66
CA ASP A 52 -2.50 7.26 21.07
C ASP A 52 -3.90 7.11 21.69
N ILE A 53 -4.96 7.18 20.88
CA ILE A 53 -6.35 7.12 21.35
C ILE A 53 -6.95 5.76 21.03
N LYS A 54 -7.38 5.07 22.08
CA LYS A 54 -8.09 3.80 21.97
C LYS A 54 -9.52 4.04 21.46
N LEU A 55 -10.02 3.11 20.66
CA LEU A 55 -11.42 3.10 20.24
C LEU A 55 -12.32 2.73 21.42
N GLU A 56 -12.86 3.73 22.12
CA GLU A 56 -13.67 3.50 23.34
C GLU A 56 -15.16 3.22 23.05
N SER A 57 -15.66 3.66 21.89
CA SER A 57 -17.06 3.49 21.52
C SER A 57 -17.20 3.08 20.06
N SER A 58 -18.30 2.38 19.74
CA SER A 58 -18.69 2.09 18.36
C SER A 58 -20.08 2.63 18.06
N LEU A 59 -20.38 2.81 16.77
CA LEU A 59 -21.73 3.16 16.30
C LEU A 59 -22.80 2.13 16.69
N VAL A 60 -22.39 0.91 17.05
CA VAL A 60 -23.27 -0.24 17.37
C VAL A 60 -23.27 -0.59 18.86
N GLY A 61 -22.78 0.30 19.74
CA GLY A 61 -22.83 0.13 21.19
C GLY A 61 -21.50 -0.36 21.80
N PRO A 62 -21.52 -1.03 22.97
CA PRO A 62 -20.31 -1.39 23.74
C PRO A 62 -19.55 -2.59 23.18
N TYR A 63 -19.81 -2.96 21.92
CA TYR A 63 -19.21 -4.11 21.26
C TYR A 63 -18.96 -3.82 19.79
N TYR A 64 -17.71 -3.95 19.34
CA TYR A 64 -17.33 -3.83 17.94
C TYR A 64 -16.79 -5.18 17.43
N PRO A 65 -17.67 -6.07 16.90
CA PRO A 65 -17.27 -7.39 16.46
C PRO A 65 -16.48 -7.33 15.16
N MET A 66 -15.26 -7.85 15.20
CA MET A 66 -14.49 -8.14 13.98
C MET A 66 -14.06 -9.60 14.02
N ALA A 67 -13.92 -10.21 12.84
CA ALA A 67 -13.32 -11.54 12.73
C ALA A 67 -11.84 -11.46 13.15
N GLY A 68 -11.42 -12.32 14.06
CA GLY A 68 -10.04 -12.41 14.51
C GLY A 68 -9.67 -13.81 14.98
N LYS A 69 -8.37 -14.04 15.14
CA LYS A 69 -7.83 -15.34 15.53
C LYS A 69 -7.64 -15.40 17.05
N VAL A 70 -8.23 -16.40 17.70
CA VAL A 70 -8.04 -16.70 19.14
C VAL A 70 -7.37 -18.08 19.23
N GLY A 71 -6.07 -18.10 19.51
CA GLY A 71 -5.24 -19.28 19.31
C GLY A 71 -5.23 -19.67 17.83
N ASP A 72 -5.69 -20.88 17.51
CA ASP A 72 -5.78 -21.38 16.12
C ASP A 72 -7.17 -21.31 15.48
N LYS A 73 -8.15 -20.70 16.15
CA LYS A 73 -9.54 -20.64 15.67
C LYS A 73 -9.95 -19.22 15.30
N TRP A 74 -10.74 -19.10 14.24
CA TRP A 74 -11.44 -17.87 13.90
C TRP A 74 -12.64 -17.69 14.82
N ALA A 75 -12.79 -16.48 15.36
CA ALA A 75 -13.91 -16.08 16.20
C ALA A 75 -14.23 -14.60 15.97
N TYR A 76 -15.45 -14.17 16.31
CA TYR A 76 -15.75 -12.76 16.46
C TYR A 76 -15.21 -12.27 17.81
N ILE A 77 -14.37 -11.24 17.78
CA ILE A 77 -13.76 -10.66 18.97
C ILE A 77 -14.20 -9.20 19.11
N ASN A 78 -14.33 -8.74 20.36
CA ASN A 78 -14.49 -7.31 20.61
C ASN A 78 -13.19 -6.59 20.29
N THR A 79 -13.26 -5.57 19.45
CA THR A 79 -12.08 -4.78 19.06
C THR A 79 -12.08 -3.37 19.65
N LEU A 80 -13.04 -3.05 20.52
CA LEU A 80 -12.98 -1.86 21.36
C LEU A 80 -11.76 -1.90 22.29
N GLY A 81 -11.26 -0.72 22.65
CA GLY A 81 -10.08 -0.52 23.47
C GLY A 81 -8.75 -0.66 22.71
N ARG A 82 -8.77 -0.83 21.39
CA ARG A 82 -7.58 -0.91 20.54
C ARG A 82 -7.23 0.45 19.94
N SER A 83 -5.95 0.65 19.73
CA SER A 83 -5.38 1.65 18.82
C SER A 83 -4.40 0.94 17.89
N ILE A 84 -3.92 1.64 16.86
CA ILE A 84 -2.86 1.08 16.01
C ILE A 84 -1.54 1.11 16.80
N ASP A 85 -0.79 0.03 16.72
CA ASP A 85 0.56 -0.03 17.28
C ASP A 85 1.56 0.63 16.31
N ARG A 86 2.43 1.50 16.82
CA ARG A 86 3.39 2.25 15.99
C ARG A 86 4.43 1.31 15.36
N ASP A 87 5.02 0.44 16.16
CA ASP A 87 6.05 -0.48 15.71
C ASP A 87 5.47 -1.54 14.77
N GLY A 88 4.27 -2.05 15.07
CA GLY A 88 3.52 -2.95 14.19
C GLY A 88 3.14 -2.30 12.84
N PHE A 89 2.89 -0.99 12.81
CA PHE A 89 2.69 -0.28 11.54
C PHE A 89 3.99 -0.15 10.74
N GLU A 90 5.14 0.08 11.40
CA GLU A 90 6.45 0.04 10.74
C GLU A 90 6.76 -1.35 10.18
N GLU A 91 6.49 -2.41 10.94
CA GLU A 91 6.64 -3.79 10.47
C GLU A 91 5.75 -4.05 9.25
N TRP A 92 4.49 -3.63 9.30
CA TRP A 92 3.57 -3.73 8.16
C TRP A 92 4.10 -2.99 6.93
N LYS A 93 4.62 -1.76 7.07
CA LYS A 93 5.24 -1.03 5.95
C LYS A 93 6.40 -1.80 5.34
N THR A 94 7.22 -2.46 6.16
CA THR A 94 8.33 -3.29 5.66
C THR A 94 7.83 -4.47 4.84
N HIS A 95 6.79 -5.18 5.30
CA HIS A 95 6.18 -6.24 4.50
C HIS A 95 5.57 -5.72 3.20
N PHE A 96 4.88 -4.57 3.27
CA PHE A 96 4.29 -3.91 2.12
C PHE A 96 5.35 -3.52 1.08
N TYR A 97 6.44 -2.87 1.49
CA TYR A 97 7.51 -2.47 0.57
C TYR A 97 8.21 -3.67 -0.07
N ASN A 98 8.46 -4.75 0.68
CA ASN A 98 8.98 -5.98 0.09
C ASN A 98 8.04 -6.56 -0.98
N LEU A 99 6.73 -6.57 -0.71
CA LEU A 99 5.73 -7.07 -1.66
C LEU A 99 5.65 -6.21 -2.93
N GLU A 100 5.74 -4.89 -2.77
CA GLU A 100 5.72 -3.93 -3.89
C GLU A 100 7.06 -3.84 -4.64
N GLY A 101 8.13 -4.47 -4.11
CA GLY A 101 9.48 -4.37 -4.65
C GLY A 101 10.06 -2.96 -4.52
N TRP A 102 9.84 -2.34 -3.37
CA TRP A 102 10.38 -1.04 -2.96
C TRP A 102 11.48 -1.23 -1.91
N ASP A 103 12.43 -0.29 -1.86
CA ASP A 103 13.47 -0.29 -0.84
C ASP A 103 12.87 -0.04 0.55
N VAL A 104 13.19 -0.92 1.49
CA VAL A 104 12.55 -0.93 2.82
C VAL A 104 12.94 0.27 3.67
N LYS A 105 14.11 0.89 3.42
CA LYS A 105 14.61 2.03 4.20
C LYS A 105 13.96 3.34 3.77
N SER A 106 13.94 3.59 2.46
CA SER A 106 13.44 4.82 1.86
C SER A 106 11.93 4.78 1.58
N GLY A 107 11.38 3.59 1.31
CA GLY A 107 10.04 3.40 0.76
C GLY A 107 9.94 3.73 -0.73
N TRP A 108 11.08 3.82 -1.44
CA TRP A 108 11.15 4.19 -2.85
C TRP A 108 11.19 2.96 -3.76
N PRO A 109 10.60 3.03 -4.97
CA PRO A 109 10.59 1.89 -5.89
C PRO A 109 12.01 1.59 -6.40
N THR A 110 12.31 0.30 -6.59
CA THR A 110 13.57 -0.15 -7.19
C THR A 110 13.54 -0.03 -8.71
N ARG A 111 14.72 0.00 -9.34
CA ARG A 111 14.83 -0.02 -10.80
C ARG A 111 14.21 -1.28 -11.41
N GLU A 112 14.47 -2.45 -10.82
CA GLU A 112 13.92 -3.73 -11.26
C GLU A 112 12.39 -3.70 -11.32
N THR A 113 11.74 -3.23 -10.26
CA THR A 113 10.27 -3.10 -10.20
C THR A 113 9.74 -2.17 -11.30
N LEU A 114 10.36 -1.00 -11.47
CA LEU A 114 9.91 -0.01 -12.46
C LEU A 114 10.11 -0.51 -13.90
N GLU A 115 11.24 -1.13 -14.21
CA GLU A 115 11.50 -1.71 -15.52
C GLU A 115 10.54 -2.87 -15.83
N GLY A 116 10.28 -3.75 -14.84
CA GLY A 116 9.28 -4.80 -14.94
C GLY A 116 7.86 -4.27 -15.19
N LEU A 117 7.58 -3.03 -14.77
CA LEU A 117 6.33 -2.31 -15.00
C LEU A 117 6.32 -1.46 -16.28
N LYS A 118 7.35 -1.58 -17.14
CA LYS A 118 7.51 -0.74 -18.34
C LYS A 118 7.58 0.75 -18.00
N LEU A 119 8.27 1.09 -16.91
CA LEU A 119 8.49 2.44 -16.38
C LEU A 119 9.99 2.77 -16.28
N ALA A 120 10.83 2.27 -17.20
CA ALA A 120 12.27 2.53 -17.21
C ALA A 120 12.60 4.05 -17.15
N TYR A 121 11.85 4.87 -17.89
CA TYR A 121 11.99 6.33 -17.88
C TYR A 121 11.74 6.96 -16.50
N VAL A 122 10.90 6.34 -15.65
CA VAL A 122 10.67 6.78 -14.27
C VAL A 122 11.87 6.42 -13.40
N ALA A 123 12.45 5.22 -13.60
CA ALA A 123 13.66 4.82 -12.89
C ALA A 123 14.82 5.77 -13.20
N ASP A 124 14.94 6.21 -14.46
CA ASP A 124 15.95 7.19 -14.88
C ASP A 124 15.73 8.55 -14.21
N ALA A 125 14.49 9.06 -14.24
CA ALA A 125 14.16 10.32 -13.57
C ALA A 125 14.40 10.29 -12.04
N LEU A 126 14.11 9.16 -11.38
CA LEU A 126 14.41 8.98 -9.96
C LEU A 126 15.90 8.87 -9.69
N THR A 127 16.67 8.26 -10.60
CA THR A 127 18.14 8.18 -10.49
C THR A 127 18.76 9.57 -10.60
N GLU A 128 18.33 10.37 -11.58
CA GLU A 128 18.81 11.75 -11.76
C GLU A 128 18.49 12.64 -10.54
N ALA A 129 17.37 12.39 -9.88
CA ALA A 129 16.95 13.10 -8.67
C ALA A 129 17.59 12.58 -7.37
N ASP A 130 18.46 11.56 -7.42
CA ASP A 130 19.02 10.85 -6.25
C ASP A 130 17.93 10.27 -5.32
N LYS A 131 16.88 9.69 -5.94
CA LYS A 131 15.66 9.22 -5.28
C LYS A 131 15.21 7.82 -5.70
N LEU A 132 16.12 7.02 -6.23
CA LEU A 132 15.86 5.63 -6.59
C LEU A 132 16.07 4.70 -5.39
N GLY A 133 15.17 3.75 -5.17
CA GLY A 133 15.31 2.78 -4.07
C GLY A 133 16.35 1.70 -4.37
N GLY A 134 17.13 1.32 -3.35
CA GLY A 134 18.06 0.19 -3.39
C GLY A 134 19.43 0.50 -4.00
N VAL A 135 19.77 1.78 -4.15
CA VAL A 135 21.07 2.29 -4.60
C VAL A 135 21.98 2.58 -3.42
#